data_AF-A0A1G7DCB6-F1
#
_entry.id   AF-A0A1G7DCB6-F1
#
_cell.length_a   1.000
_cell.length_b   1.000
_cell.length_c   1.000
_cell.angle_alpha   90.00
_cell.angle_beta   90.00
_cell.angle_gamma   90.00
#
_symmetry.space_group_name_H-M   'P 1'
#
loop_
_entity.id
_entity.type
_entity.pdbx_description
1 polymer ?
#
loop_
_entity_poly.entity_id
_entity_poly.type
_entity_poly.pdbx_seq_one_letter_code
_entity_poly.pdbx_strand_id
1 'polypeptide(L)' 'MIKETFKNEETGELTPGVTIILDGNVRGLLEIIAGKQGYSDYAEALKEVIFEGIHHFVKRNK' A
#
# COMPACT_ATOMS: atom_id res chain seq x y z
N MET A 1 -1.79 -15.02 -5.63
CA MET A 1 -1.99 -13.58 -5.91
C MET A 1 -3.27 -13.48 -6.73
N ILE A 2 -4.35 -12.99 -6.13
CA ILE A 2 -5.62 -12.79 -6.82
C ILE A 2 -5.49 -11.46 -7.57
N LYS A 3 -5.64 -11.49 -8.90
CA LYS A 3 -5.60 -10.29 -9.74
C LYS A 3 -7.04 -9.95 -10.10
N GLU A 4 -7.57 -8.92 -9.46
CA GLU A 4 -8.87 -8.35 -9.77
C GLU A 4 -8.66 -7.03 -10.49
N THR A 5 -9.53 -6.71 -11.45
CA THR A 5 -9.52 -5.42 -12.15
C THR A 5 -10.69 -4.60 -11.67
N PHE A 6 -10.41 -3.37 -11.24
CA PHE A 6 -11.40 -2.43 -10.73
C PHE A 6 -11.56 -1.29 -11.72
N LYS A 7 -12.79 -0.82 -11.93
CA LYS A 7 -13.02 0.39 -12.71
C LYS A 7 -12.63 1.59 -11.86
N ASN A 8 -11.66 2.37 -12.32
CA ASN A 8 -11.35 3.66 -11.72
C ASN A 8 -12.55 4.60 -11.97
N GLU A 9 -13.13 5.15 -10.92
CA GLU A 9 -14.33 5.98 -11.02
C GLU A 9 -14.03 7.38 -11.60
N GLU A 10 -12.80 7.86 -11.52
CA GLU A 10 -12.38 9.16 -12.03
C GLU A 10 -12.06 9.10 -13.54
N THR A 11 -11.36 8.06 -13.99
CA THR A 11 -10.90 7.93 -15.38
C THR A 11 -11.76 6.99 -16.22
N GLY A 12 -12.55 6.13 -15.58
CA GLY A 12 -13.32 5.07 -16.24
C GLY A 12 -12.50 3.87 -16.69
N GLU A 13 -11.17 3.89 -16.49
CA GLU A 13 -10.26 2.83 -16.93
C GLU A 13 -10.25 1.62 -16.00
N LEU A 14 -9.98 0.44 -16.57
CA LEU A 14 -9.79 -0.78 -15.80
C LEU A 14 -8.38 -0.83 -15.22
N THR A 15 -8.28 -0.72 -13.90
CA THR A 15 -7.02 -0.73 -13.16
C THR A 15 -6.82 -2.08 -12.46
N PRO A 16 -5.65 -2.72 -12.58
CA PRO A 16 -5.34 -3.91 -11.81
C PRO A 16 -5.26 -3.57 -10.32
N GLY A 17 -6.08 -4.22 -9.51
CA GLY A 17 -5.97 -4.20 -8.06
C GLY A 17 -5.19 -5.41 -7.54
N VAL A 18 -4.54 -5.20 -6.40
CA VAL A 18 -3.83 -6.24 -5.68
C VAL A 18 -4.42 -6.36 -4.30
N THR A 19 -5.00 -7.53 -4.01
CA THR A 19 -5.48 -7.85 -2.66
C THR A 19 -4.32 -8.48 -1.87
N ILE A 20 -3.98 -7.87 -0.73
CA ILE A 20 -2.90 -8.32 0.16
C ILE A 20 -3.53 -8.71 1.51
N ILE A 21 -3.28 -9.94 1.94
CA ILE A 21 -3.65 -10.41 3.28
C ILE A 21 -2.41 -10.24 4.16
N LEU A 22 -2.55 -9.45 5.22
CA LEU A 22 -1.46 -9.10 6.12
C LEU A 22 -1.66 -9.80 7.47
N ASP A 23 -0.65 -10.51 7.93
CA ASP A 23 -0.67 -11.22 9.20
C ASP A 23 0.69 -11.17 9.91
N GLY A 24 0.69 -11.51 11.20
CA GLY A 24 1.88 -11.60 12.05
C GLY A 24 2.63 -10.28 12.19
N ASN A 25 3.96 -10.35 12.12
CA ASN A 25 4.84 -9.21 12.40
C ASN A 25 4.61 -8.02 11.46
N VAL A 26 4.19 -8.26 10.20
CA VAL A 26 3.94 -7.19 9.23
C VAL A 26 2.76 -6.33 9.67
N ARG A 27 1.70 -6.95 10.20
CA ARG A 27 0.56 -6.23 10.76
C ARG A 27 0.99 -5.36 11.95
N GLY A 28 1.78 -5.91 12.87
CA GLY A 28 2.25 -5.16 14.05
C GLY A 28 3.13 -3.95 13.68
N LEU A 29 3.94 -4.06 12.63
CA LEU A 29 4.72 -2.92 12.13
C LEU A 29 3.81 -1.82 11.55
N LEU A 30 2.76 -2.19 10.80
CA LEU A 30 1.79 -1.23 10.28
C LEU A 30 0.99 -0.55 11.39
N GLU A 31 0.66 -1.27 12.47
CA GLU A 31 0.04 -0.69 13.67
C GLU A 31 0.92 0.40 14.30
N ILE A 32 2.23 0.14 14.41
CA ILE A 32 3.19 1.12 14.94
C ILE A 32 3.27 2.35 14.03
N ILE A 33 3.32 2.16 12.72
CA ILE A 33 3.39 3.25 11.74
C ILE A 33 2.11 4.09 11.79
N ALA A 34 0.94 3.44 11.76
CA ALA A 34 -0.35 4.11 11.85
C ALA A 34 -0.47 4.93 13.14
N GLY A 35 -0.11 4.34 14.28
CA GLY A 35 -0.15 5.02 15.58
C GLY A 35 0.78 6.23 15.68
N LYS A 36 1.97 6.17 15.07
CA LYS A 36 2.93 7.29 15.10
C LYS A 36 2.52 8.45 14.19
N GLN A 37 1.89 8.15 13.05
CA GLN A 37 1.51 9.15 12.05
C GLN A 37 0.07 9.63 12.21
N GLY A 38 -0.71 9.03 13.11
CA GLY A 38 -2.10 9.38 13.34
C GLY A 38 -3.04 8.92 12.22
N TYR A 39 -2.67 7.88 11.48
CA TYR A 39 -3.50 7.32 10.41
C TYR A 39 -4.70 6.58 11.00
N SER A 40 -5.86 6.72 10.34
CA SER A 40 -7.10 6.08 10.77
C SER A 40 -7.19 4.60 10.40
N ASP A 41 -6.39 4.15 9.44
CA ASP A 41 -6.39 2.76 8.97
C ASP A 41 -5.02 2.27 8.48
N TYR A 42 -4.91 0.96 8.25
CA TYR A 42 -3.69 0.35 7.74
C TYR A 42 -3.44 0.60 6.26
N ALA A 43 -4.46 0.97 5.48
CA ALA A 43 -4.28 1.25 4.06
C ALA A 43 -3.46 2.54 3.86
N GLU A 44 -3.67 3.56 4.70
CA GLU A 44 -2.84 4.76 4.70
C GLU A 44 -1.39 4.47 5.10
N ALA A 45 -1.18 3.70 6.18
CA ALA A 45 0.15 3.29 6.60
C ALA A 45 0.86 2.47 5.51
N LEU A 46 0.13 1.56 4.85
CA LEU A 46 0.65 0.73 3.76
C LEU A 46 0.97 1.55 2.52
N LYS A 47 0.12 2.52 2.16
CA LYS A 47 0.34 3.45 1.06
C LYS A 47 1.68 4.16 1.22
N GLU A 48 1.93 4.72 2.39
CA GLU A 48 3.18 5.44 2.69
C GLU A 48 4.41 4.53 2.53
N VAL A 49 4.37 3.33 3.12
CA VAL A 49 5.46 2.34 3.03
C VAL A 49 5.73 1.94 1.59
N ILE A 50 4.69 1.74 0.78
CA ILE A 50 4.82 1.39 -0.63
C ILE A 50 5.47 2.53 -1.41
N PHE A 51 5.01 3.78 -1.24
CA PHE A 51 5.58 4.93 -1.96
C PHE A 51 7.04 5.17 -1.58
N GLU A 52 7.37 5.15 -0.29
CA GLU A 52 8.76 5.27 0.18
C GLU A 52 9.64 4.14 -0.39
N GLY A 53 9.13 2.90 -0.38
CA GLY A 53 9.80 1.75 -0.98
C GLY A 53 10.06 1.92 -2.48
N ILE A 54 9.07 2.40 -3.25
CA ILE A 54 9.21 2.68 -4.67
C ILE A 54 10.23 3.79 -4.91
N HIS A 55 10.15 4.90 -4.17
CA HIS A 55 11.09 6.01 -4.29
C HIS A 55 12.53 5.57 -4.07
N HIS A 56 12.76 4.75 -3.04
CA HIS A 56 14.07 4.19 -2.74
C HIS A 56 14.56 3.23 -3.82
N PHE A 57 13.66 2.37 -4.32
CA PHE A 57 13.98 1.44 -5.41
C PHE A 57 14.38 2.19 -6.68
N VAL A 58 13.62 3.22 -7.07
CA VAL A 58 13.92 4.05 -8.24
C VAL A 58 15.25 4.79 -8.07
N LYS A 59 15.52 5.37 -6.88
CA LYS A 59 16.79 6.04 -6.59
C LYS A 59 18.00 5.13 -6.70
N ARG A 60 17.87 3.86 -6.31
CA ARG A 60 18.97 2.87 -6.37
C ARG A 60 19.26 2.34 -7.77
N ASN A 61 18.30 2.41 -8.68
CA ASN A 61 18.39 1.84 -10.03
C ASN A 61 18.37 2.91 -11.14
N LYS A 62 18.61 4.17 -10.77
CA LYS A 62 18.93 5.28 -11.66
C LYS A 62 20.43 5.52 -11.66
#